data_AF-A0A932TVE3-F1
#
_entry.id   AF-A0A932TVE3-F1
#
_cell.length_a   1.000
_cell.length_b   1.000
_cell.length_c   1.000
_cell.angle_alpha   90.00
_cell.angle_beta   90.00
_cell.angle_gamma   90.00
#
_symmetry.space_group_name_H-M   'P 1'
#
loop_
_entity.id
_entity.type
_entity.pdbx_description
1 polymer ?
#
loop_
_entity_poly.entity_id
_entity_poly.type
_entity_poly.pdbx_seq_one_letter_code
_entity_poly.pdbx_strand_id
1 'polypeptide(L)'
;MSGVDKCFMGRIAIVDLTRGRVTVETLERELAEDYIGGQGIASRLAYDLIPEGADPLGPENVVIFSAGTFLNSMVPGASKLLISTKSPINNRYASSSSGIFADQLK
;
A
#
# COMPACT_ATOMS: atom_id res chain seq x y z
N MET A 1 -0.63 -24.82 5.32
CA MET A 1 -0.83 -23.58 4.56
C MET A 1 -1.76 -22.69 5.35
N SER A 2 -1.20 -21.68 6.04
CA SER A 2 -2.00 -20.70 6.79
C SER A 2 -2.82 -19.85 5.82
N GLY A 3 -4.01 -19.40 6.23
CA GLY A 3 -4.89 -18.57 5.39
C GLY A 3 -4.25 -17.28 4.86
N VAL A 4 -3.12 -16.86 5.45
CA VAL A 4 -2.27 -15.73 5.03
C VAL A 4 -1.70 -15.92 3.62
N ASP A 5 -1.31 -17.16 3.24
CA ASP A 5 -0.65 -17.42 1.95
C ASP A 5 -1.54 -17.16 0.74
N LYS A 6 -2.87 -17.27 0.89
CA LYS A 6 -3.82 -16.99 -0.21
C LYS A 6 -4.04 -15.51 -0.47
N CYS A 7 -3.78 -14.67 0.53
CA CYS A 7 -4.17 -13.26 0.46
C CYS A 7 -2.97 -12.32 0.22
N PHE A 8 -1.74 -12.82 0.25
CA PHE A 8 -0.53 -12.08 -0.03
C PHE A 8 0.04 -12.45 -1.41
N MET A 9 0.11 -11.48 -2.33
CA MET A 9 0.64 -11.74 -3.68
C MET A 9 2.16 -11.71 -3.78
N GLY A 10 2.87 -11.15 -2.78
CA GLY A 10 4.32 -11.04 -2.80
C GLY A 10 4.88 -10.15 -3.91
N ARG A 11 4.10 -9.18 -4.41
CA ARG A 11 4.54 -8.24 -5.45
C ARG A 11 4.12 -6.82 -5.14
N ILE A 12 4.94 -5.88 -5.58
CA ILE A 12 4.66 -4.44 -5.55
C ILE A 12 5.04 -3.81 -6.89
N ALA A 13 4.20 -2.91 -7.40
CA ALA A 13 4.53 -2.08 -8.56
C ALA A 13 5.03 -0.73 -8.06
N ILE A 14 6.22 -0.32 -8.50
CA ILE A 14 6.81 0.99 -8.23
C ILE A 14 6.67 1.82 -9.51
N VAL A 15 5.98 2.95 -9.40
CA VAL A 15 5.66 3.83 -10.53
C VAL A 15 6.35 5.17 -10.29
N ASP A 16 7.35 5.48 -11.11
CA ASP A 16 8.02 6.78 -11.15
C ASP A 16 7.35 7.63 -12.24
N LEU A 17 6.50 8.57 -11.81
CA LEU A 17 5.78 9.47 -12.71
C LEU A 17 6.67 10.55 -13.33
N THR A 18 7.78 10.91 -12.67
CA THR A 18 8.73 11.90 -13.18
C THR A 18 9.51 11.34 -14.37
N ARG A 19 9.89 10.06 -14.31
CA ARG A 19 10.65 9.37 -15.36
C ARG A 19 9.77 8.52 -16.29
N GLY A 20 8.48 8.38 -15.99
CA GLY A 20 7.55 7.54 -16.74
C GLY A 20 7.92 6.05 -16.70
N ARG A 21 8.47 5.56 -15.58
CA ARG A 21 8.94 4.18 -15.44
C ARG A 21 8.06 3.38 -14.50
N VAL A 22 7.84 2.12 -14.84
CA VAL A 22 7.18 1.14 -13.97
C VAL A 22 8.11 -0.04 -13.77
N THR A 23 8.33 -0.44 -12.53
CA THR A 23 8.98 -1.70 -12.16
C THR A 23 8.05 -2.53 -11.28
N VAL A 24 8.15 -3.84 -11.39
CA VAL A 24 7.46 -4.77 -10.49
C VAL A 24 8.52 -5.54 -9.75
N GLU A 25 8.44 -5.49 -8.43
CA GLU A 25 9.41 -6.08 -7.52
C GLU A 25 8.73 -7.10 -6.62
N THR A 26 9.53 -8.02 -6.08
CA THR A 26 9.06 -8.96 -5.05
C THR A 26 8.86 -8.20 -3.76
N LEU A 27 7.71 -8.39 -3.14
CA LEU A 27 7.44 -7.88 -1.80
C LEU A 27 7.84 -8.96 -0.80
N GLU A 28 8.86 -8.67 0.00
CA GLU A 28 9.40 -9.59 1.00
C GLU A 28 8.30 -10.10 1.94
N ARG A 29 8.34 -11.41 2.23
CA ARG A 29 7.29 -12.08 3.02
C ARG A 29 7.28 -11.58 4.46
N GLU A 30 8.44 -11.24 4.98
CA GLU A 30 8.67 -10.71 6.32
C GLU A 30 7.81 -9.47 6.56
N LEU A 31 7.60 -8.62 5.55
CA LEU A 31 6.70 -7.47 5.67
C LEU A 31 5.25 -7.88 5.92
N ALA A 32 4.79 -8.98 5.33
CA ALA A 32 3.44 -9.49 5.58
C ALA A 32 3.30 -10.14 6.95
N GLU A 33 4.37 -10.74 7.47
CA GLU A 33 4.41 -11.36 8.80
C GLU A 33 4.45 -10.30 9.89
N ASP A 34 5.31 -9.28 9.75
CA ASP A 34 5.48 -8.20 10.72
C ASP A 34 4.33 -7.18 10.71
N TYR A 35 3.73 -6.94 9.53
CA TYR A 35 2.75 -5.87 9.34
C TYR A 35 1.38 -6.33 8.83
N ILE A 36 1.10 -7.64 8.83
CA ILE A 36 -0.22 -8.25 8.53
C ILE A 36 -0.72 -8.03 7.09
N GLY A 37 -0.10 -7.17 6.29
CA GLY A 37 -0.57 -6.81 4.95
C GLY A 37 -1.40 -5.52 4.91
N GLY A 38 -1.89 -5.17 3.71
CA GLY A 38 -2.74 -4.01 3.47
C GLY A 38 -2.20 -2.72 4.10
N GLN A 39 -2.94 -2.18 5.07
CA GLN A 39 -2.61 -0.93 5.75
C GLN A 39 -1.27 -0.97 6.47
N GLY A 40 -0.91 -2.09 7.09
CA GLY A 40 0.33 -2.18 7.86
C GLY A 40 1.55 -2.05 6.95
N ILE A 41 1.57 -2.81 5.85
CA ILE A 41 2.63 -2.70 4.83
C ILE A 41 2.64 -1.29 4.23
N ALA A 42 1.47 -0.72 3.88
CA ALA A 42 1.42 0.64 3.36
C ALA A 42 1.97 1.68 4.34
N SER A 43 1.74 1.51 5.64
CA SER A 43 2.28 2.39 6.68
C SER A 43 3.79 2.24 6.81
N ARG A 44 4.31 1.00 6.76
CA ARG A 44 5.75 0.74 6.81
C ARG A 44 6.47 1.33 5.60
N LEU A 45 5.93 1.12 4.40
CA LEU A 45 6.46 1.70 3.18
C LEU A 45 6.41 3.23 3.20
N ALA A 46 5.31 3.83 3.69
CA ALA A 46 5.23 5.28 3.82
C ALA A 46 6.31 5.83 4.76
N TYR A 47 6.58 5.12 5.86
CA TYR A 47 7.64 5.49 6.80
C TYR A 47 9.04 5.44 6.15
N ASP A 48 9.31 4.40 5.36
CA ASP A 48 10.62 4.23 4.71
C ASP A 48 10.82 5.16 3.50
N LEU A 49 9.75 5.44 2.75
CA LEU A 49 9.83 6.11 1.43
C LEU A 49 9.55 7.61 1.46
N ILE A 50 8.82 8.12 2.46
CA ILE A 50 8.46 9.54 2.53
C ILE A 50 9.41 10.25 3.51
N PRO A 51 10.28 11.15 3.03
CA PRO A 51 11.13 11.94 3.91
C PRO A 51 10.32 12.76 4.92
N GLU A 52 10.83 12.92 6.15
CA GLU A 52 10.19 13.72 7.19
C GLU A 52 9.86 15.14 6.70
N GLY A 53 10.80 15.76 5.98
CA GLY A 53 10.69 17.11 5.41
C GLY A 53 9.99 17.21 4.06
N ALA A 54 9.44 16.12 3.51
CA ALA A 54 8.76 16.12 2.21
C ALA A 54 7.64 17.16 2.13
N ASP A 55 7.58 17.94 1.06
CA ASP A 55 6.39 18.69 0.69
C ASP A 55 5.28 17.69 0.33
N PRO A 56 4.09 17.72 0.96
CA PRO A 56 2.98 16.85 0.60
C PRO A 56 2.53 16.93 -0.86
N LEU A 57 2.82 18.04 -1.55
CA LEU A 57 2.54 18.21 -2.98
C LEU A 57 3.81 18.10 -3.84
N GLY A 58 4.96 17.81 -3.23
CA GLY A 58 6.25 17.64 -3.88
C GLY A 58 6.45 16.23 -4.45
N PRO A 59 7.41 16.08 -5.38
CA PRO A 59 7.71 14.80 -6.05
C PRO A 59 8.26 13.72 -5.10
N GLU A 60 8.74 14.09 -3.92
CA GLU A 60 9.24 13.17 -2.90
C GLU A 60 8.14 12.53 -2.04
N ASN A 61 6.91 13.06 -2.10
CA ASN A 61 5.78 12.44 -1.42
C ASN A 61 5.28 11.24 -2.25
N VAL A 62 5.12 10.10 -1.59
CA VAL A 62 4.67 8.86 -2.23
C VAL A 62 3.19 8.64 -1.95
N VAL A 63 2.45 8.22 -2.97
CA VAL A 63 1.06 7.75 -2.84
C VAL A 63 1.04 6.23 -2.98
N ILE A 64 0.62 5.55 -1.91
CA ILE A 64 0.66 4.09 -1.83
C ILE A 64 -0.75 3.55 -1.94
N PHE A 65 -0.97 2.72 -2.96
CA PHE A 65 -2.20 1.95 -3.13
C PHE A 65 -1.96 0.54 -2.62
N SER A 66 -2.78 0.07 -1.69
CA SER A 66 -2.66 -1.28 -1.15
C SER A 66 -4.02 -1.97 -1.07
N ALA A 67 -4.05 -3.24 -1.44
CA ALA A 67 -5.22 -4.09 -1.26
C ALA A 67 -5.32 -4.53 0.20
N GLY A 68 -6.53 -4.51 0.76
CA GLY A 68 -6.76 -5.02 2.12
C GLY A 68 -6.30 -6.46 2.29
N THR A 69 -5.78 -6.78 3.49
CA THR A 69 -5.20 -8.10 3.82
C THR A 69 -6.10 -9.25 3.41
N PHE A 70 -7.40 -9.18 3.73
CA PHE A 70 -8.35 -10.28 3.48
C PHE A 70 -9.04 -10.22 2.12
N LEU A 71 -8.62 -9.33 1.20
CA LEU A 71 -9.21 -9.27 -0.13
C LEU A 71 -9.08 -10.63 -0.84
N ASN A 72 -10.18 -11.07 -1.47
CA ASN A 72 -10.35 -12.37 -2.15
C ASN A 72 -10.36 -13.59 -1.21
N SER A 73 -10.65 -13.36 0.07
CA SER A 73 -11.03 -14.42 1.01
C SER A 73 -12.55 -14.52 1.17
N MET A 74 -13.01 -15.50 1.96
CA MET A 74 -14.44 -15.66 2.31
C MET A 74 -14.89 -14.72 3.44
N VAL A 75 -14.04 -13.80 3.91
CA VAL A 75 -14.40 -12.84 4.96
C VAL A 75 -15.42 -11.84 4.41
N PRO A 76 -16.64 -11.74 4.98
CA PRO A 76 -17.65 -10.82 4.49
C PRO A 76 -17.17 -9.36 4.51
N GLY A 77 -17.36 -8.65 3.39
CA GLY A 77 -17.02 -7.23 3.28
C GLY A 77 -15.53 -6.92 3.07
N ALA A 78 -14.67 -7.92 2.89
CA ALA A 78 -13.25 -7.73 2.62
C ALA A 78 -12.98 -7.30 1.16
N SER A 79 -13.25 -6.04 0.84
CA SER A 79 -13.11 -5.46 -0.52
C SER A 79 -12.36 -4.12 -0.56
N LYS A 80 -11.69 -3.76 0.54
CA LYS A 80 -11.16 -2.40 0.72
C LYS A 80 -9.85 -2.20 -0.03
N LEU A 81 -9.80 -1.10 -0.77
CA LEU A 81 -8.56 -0.46 -1.22
C LEU A 81 -8.15 0.54 -0.16
N LEU A 82 -6.86 0.63 0.11
CA LEU A 82 -6.28 1.57 1.06
C LEU A 82 -5.31 2.48 0.31
N ILE A 83 -5.39 3.77 0.56
CA ILE A 83 -4.56 4.80 -0.07
C ILE A 83 -3.87 5.57 1.05
N SER A 84 -2.55 5.53 1.08
CA SER A 84 -1.73 6.18 2.11
C SER A 84 -0.72 7.16 1.53
N THR A 85 -0.53 8.31 2.18
CA THR A 85 0.41 9.37 1.76
C THR A 85 0.63 10.39 2.88
N LYS A 86 1.51 11.38 2.67
CA LYS A 86 1.56 12.60 3.50
C LYS A 86 0.48 13.58 3.05
N SER A 87 -0.34 14.05 3.98
CA SER A 87 -1.48 14.93 3.69
C SER A 87 -1.07 16.41 3.62
N PRO A 88 -1.52 17.16 2.60
CA PRO A 88 -1.31 18.61 2.52
C PRO A 88 -2.11 19.40 3.56
N ILE A 89 -3.16 18.80 4.14
CA ILE A 89 -4.04 19.49 5.11
C ILE A 89 -3.31 19.75 6.42
N ASN A 90 -2.48 18.82 6.87
CA ASN A 90 -1.87 18.86 8.20
C ASN A 90 -0.41 18.40 8.24
N ASN A 91 0.22 18.15 7.08
CA ASN A 91 1.60 17.67 6.95
C ASN A 91 1.89 16.36 7.69
N ARG A 92 0.88 15.51 7.91
CA ARG A 92 1.02 14.23 8.59
C ARG A 92 0.70 13.06 7.68
N TYR A 93 1.09 11.87 8.13
CA TYR A 93 0.62 10.63 7.55
C TYR A 93 -0.92 10.59 7.53
N ALA A 94 -1.48 10.22 6.39
CA ALA A 94 -2.90 10.00 6.21
C ALA A 94 -3.14 8.70 5.45
N SER A 95 -4.23 8.03 5.80
CA SER A 95 -4.77 6.91 5.04
C SER A 95 -6.26 7.06 4.84
N SER A 96 -6.74 6.62 3.68
CA SER A 96 -8.15 6.56 3.33
C SER A 96 -8.47 5.19 2.76
N SER A 97 -9.71 4.75 2.95
CA SER A 97 -10.20 3.49 2.41
C SER A 97 -11.25 3.74 1.32
N SER A 98 -11.14 3.02 0.21
CA SER A 98 -12.10 2.99 -0.88
C SER A 98 -12.68 1.58 -1.08
N GLY A 99 -13.62 1.45 -2.00
CA GLY A 99 -14.33 0.21 -2.31
C GLY A 99 -13.65 -0.65 -3.38
N ILE A 100 -14.46 -1.15 -4.29
CA ILE A 100 -14.24 -2.35 -5.14
C ILE A 100 -13.00 -2.39 -6.04
N PHE A 101 -12.28 -1.28 -6.25
CA PHE A 101 -11.10 -1.27 -7.12
C PHE A 101 -9.96 -2.16 -6.59
N ALA A 102 -9.96 -2.49 -5.30
CA ALA A 102 -8.97 -3.39 -4.71
C ALA A 102 -8.86 -4.73 -5.45
N ASP A 103 -9.99 -5.26 -5.97
CA ASP A 103 -10.02 -6.54 -6.70
C ASP A 103 -9.31 -6.48 -8.05
N GLN A 104 -9.22 -5.30 -8.68
CA GLN A 104 -8.48 -5.11 -9.93
C GLN A 104 -6.97 -4.91 -9.69
N LEU A 105 -6.58 -4.70 -8.43
CA LEU A 105 -5.18 -4.54 -8.04
C LEU A 105 -4.51 -5.88 -7.70
N LYS A 106 -5.31 -6.88 -7.29
CA LYS A 106 -4.84 -8.24 -7.00
C LYS A 106 -4.87 -9.16 -8.22
#